data_AF-A0A0X3AMC0-F1
#
_entry.id   AF-A0A0X3AMC0-F1
#
_cell.length_a   1.000
_cell.length_b   1.000
_cell.length_c   1.000
_cell.angle_alpha   90.00
_cell.angle_beta   90.00
_cell.angle_gamma   90.00
#
_symmetry.space_group_name_H-M   'P 1'
#
loop_
_entity.id
_entity.type
_entity.pdbx_description
1 polymer ?
#
loop_
_entity_poly.entity_id
_entity_poly.type
_entity_poly.pdbx_seq_one_letter_code
_entity_poly.pdbx_strand_id
1 'polypeptide(L)'
;MKKIIISLIIVNSVIFQSCKNDKKTTENQQTQQTTESSSQLMKEEDDEPSIDKTGQILNQDIPKFSDVIIQKFLVEYKAYIDQYINAANAKDTNKLTELTKKNQKLIITRKIITEELSSNPKELNKFNDYIKKLDNMAAAVMIK
;
A
#
# COMPACT_ATOMS: atom_id res chain seq x y z
N MET A 1 -29.19 25.09 0.50
CA MET A 1 -28.42 25.71 1.60
C MET A 1 -28.34 24.76 2.79
N LYS A 2 -27.13 24.43 3.26
CA LYS A 2 -26.74 24.28 4.67
C LYS A 2 -25.25 23.91 4.67
N LYS A 3 -24.43 24.78 5.26
CA LYS A 3 -22.97 24.63 5.35
C LYS A 3 -22.67 23.94 6.66
N ILE A 4 -21.88 22.87 6.66
CA ILE A 4 -21.30 22.31 7.90
C ILE A 4 -19.85 22.75 7.95
N ILE A 5 -19.46 23.29 9.10
CA ILE A 5 -18.27 24.11 9.26
C ILE A 5 -17.07 23.22 9.57
N ILE A 6 -15.98 23.46 8.83
CA ILE A 6 -14.66 22.86 9.05
C ILE A 6 -14.11 23.43 10.37
N SER A 7 -13.90 22.58 11.37
CA SER A 7 -13.19 22.95 12.59
C SER A 7 -11.70 22.67 12.42
N LEU A 8 -10.92 23.74 12.31
CA LEU A 8 -9.46 23.72 12.24
C LEU A 8 -8.90 23.86 13.67
N ILE A 9 -8.19 22.85 14.17
CA ILE A 9 -7.37 22.99 15.38
C ILE A 9 -5.93 22.58 15.04
N ILE A 10 -5.08 23.60 14.89
CA ILE A 10 -3.63 23.48 14.85
C ILE A 10 -3.11 24.16 16.11
N VAL A 11 -2.46 23.43 17.00
CA VAL A 11 -1.50 24.00 17.96
C VAL A 11 -0.29 23.08 18.05
N ASN A 12 0.87 23.65 17.75
CA ASN A 12 2.17 23.00 17.86
C ASN A 12 2.57 22.77 19.33
N SER A 13 3.38 21.73 19.57
CA SER A 13 4.53 21.87 20.48
C SER A 13 5.59 20.82 20.15
N VAL A 14 6.58 21.25 19.37
CA VAL A 14 7.88 20.57 19.30
C VAL A 14 8.60 20.80 20.62
N ILE A 15 8.93 19.74 21.34
CA ILE A 15 9.94 19.79 22.41
C ILE A 15 11.10 18.86 22.08
N PHE A 16 12.17 19.45 21.54
CA PHE A 16 13.49 18.83 21.56
C PHE A 16 13.94 18.69 23.02
N GLN A 17 14.04 17.47 23.54
CA GLN A 17 14.90 17.21 24.70
C GLN A 17 16.23 16.64 24.21
N SER A 18 17.20 17.54 24.10
CA SER A 18 18.59 17.20 23.85
C SER A 18 19.19 16.49 25.07
N CYS A 19 19.98 15.45 24.83
CA CYS A 19 20.74 14.78 25.88
C CYS A 19 21.82 15.72 26.46
N LYS A 20 21.85 15.91 27.79
CA LYS A 20 23.09 15.80 28.61
C LYS A 20 22.86 15.91 30.12
N ASN A 21 23.52 14.98 30.83
CA ASN A 21 24.06 15.03 32.19
C ASN A 21 23.13 15.19 33.43
N ASP A 22 22.95 14.03 34.09
CA ASP A 22 23.37 13.74 35.48
C ASP A 22 22.69 14.39 36.71
N LYS A 23 22.19 13.47 37.57
CA LYS A 23 22.12 13.54 39.05
C LYS A 23 21.11 14.54 39.66
N LYS A 24 20.33 14.22 40.71
CA LYS A 24 20.14 13.01 41.56
C LYS A 24 18.84 13.28 42.37
N THR A 25 17.92 12.35 42.66
CA THR A 25 17.90 11.55 43.92
C THR A 25 16.50 10.94 44.10
N THR A 26 16.41 9.61 44.23
CA THR A 26 15.53 8.79 45.14
C THR A 26 14.03 9.15 45.23
N GLU A 27 13.04 8.27 45.03
CA GLU A 27 12.90 6.79 45.18
C GLU A 27 11.75 6.30 44.23
N ASN A 28 11.26 5.05 44.12
CA ASN A 28 11.49 3.72 44.75
C ASN A 28 11.13 2.61 43.70
N GLN A 29 11.06 1.34 44.11
CA GLN A 29 10.39 0.19 43.48
C GLN A 29 10.95 -0.36 42.15
N GLN A 30 12.03 -1.13 42.32
CA GLN A 30 12.08 -2.56 41.95
C GLN A 30 11.25 -3.04 40.73
N THR A 31 11.94 -3.36 39.63
CA THR A 31 11.83 -4.66 38.94
C THR A 31 13.15 -4.94 38.21
N GLN A 32 13.57 -6.20 38.20
CA GLN A 32 14.89 -6.63 37.72
C GLN A 32 14.90 -6.89 36.20
N GLN A 33 15.93 -6.36 35.53
CA GLN A 33 16.81 -7.08 34.61
C GLN A 33 16.18 -7.99 33.52
N THR A 34 16.34 -7.59 32.25
CA THR A 34 17.17 -8.31 31.27
C THR A 34 17.51 -7.40 30.09
N THR A 35 18.80 -7.30 29.77
CA THR A 35 19.35 -6.56 28.63
C THR A 35 20.03 -7.52 27.65
N GLU A 36 19.49 -7.62 26.44
CA GLU A 36 20.18 -8.05 25.22
C GLU A 36 19.74 -7.03 24.15
N SER A 37 20.56 -6.10 23.65
CA SER A 37 21.88 -6.24 23.04
C SER A 37 21.92 -7.22 21.86
N SER A 38 21.27 -6.85 20.77
CA SER A 38 21.67 -7.30 19.43
C SER A 38 21.78 -6.12 18.47
N SER A 39 23.01 -5.88 18.01
CA SER A 39 23.34 -4.89 16.99
C SER A 39 23.59 -5.62 15.66
N GLN A 40 22.64 -5.50 14.73
CA GLN A 40 22.79 -5.83 13.32
C GLN A 40 21.95 -4.77 12.56
N LEU A 41 22.54 -3.73 11.99
CA LEU A 41 23.43 -3.77 10.82
C LEU A 41 22.83 -4.57 9.65
N MET A 42 21.63 -4.17 9.23
CA MET A 42 21.14 -4.37 7.87
C MET A 42 21.46 -3.07 7.12
N LYS A 43 22.69 -2.91 6.64
CA LYS A 43 23.12 -3.33 5.30
C LYS A 43 22.35 -2.54 4.24
N GLU A 44 22.95 -1.42 3.80
CA GLU A 44 22.63 -0.81 2.52
C GLU A 44 22.70 -1.89 1.43
N GLU A 45 21.57 -2.19 0.81
CA GLU A 45 21.56 -2.90 -0.47
C GLU A 45 21.50 -1.87 -1.60
N ASP A 46 22.65 -1.87 -2.27
CA ASP A 46 23.08 -1.25 -3.52
C ASP A 46 21.99 -0.85 -4.54
N ASP A 47 22.34 0.18 -5.32
CA ASP A 47 21.54 0.73 -6.40
C ASP A 47 21.47 -0.22 -7.61
N GLU A 48 20.28 -0.72 -7.92
CA GLU A 48 19.94 -1.04 -9.32
C GLU A 48 18.46 -0.71 -9.59
N PRO A 49 18.13 0.09 -10.61
CA PRO A 49 16.75 0.45 -10.92
C PRO A 49 15.98 -0.78 -11.40
N SER A 50 15.27 -1.43 -10.47
CA SER A 50 14.44 -2.63 -10.65
C SER A 50 13.24 -2.39 -11.59
N ILE A 51 13.51 -2.15 -12.87
CA ILE A 51 12.53 -2.04 -13.96
C ILE A 51 12.05 -3.45 -14.37
N ASP A 52 12.95 -4.43 -14.36
CA ASP A 52 12.68 -5.80 -14.84
C ASP A 52 11.63 -6.56 -13.99
N LYS A 53 11.73 -6.51 -12.65
CA LYS A 53 10.78 -7.22 -11.76
C LYS A 53 9.32 -6.77 -11.94
N THR A 54 9.09 -5.51 -12.30
CA THR A 54 7.73 -4.98 -12.53
C THR A 54 7.12 -5.55 -13.81
N GLY A 55 7.91 -5.70 -14.87
CA GLY A 55 7.48 -6.30 -16.14
C GLY A 55 7.15 -7.80 -16.01
N GLN A 56 7.99 -8.57 -15.29
CA GLN A 56 7.79 -10.01 -15.14
C GLN A 56 6.43 -10.38 -14.51
N ILE A 57 5.96 -9.65 -13.51
CA ILE A 57 4.69 -9.98 -12.83
C ILE A 57 3.47 -9.58 -13.69
N LEU A 58 3.61 -8.56 -14.56
CA LEU A 58 2.55 -8.18 -15.49
C LEU A 58 2.31 -9.22 -16.59
N ASN A 59 3.25 -10.14 -16.81
CA ASN A 59 3.07 -11.29 -17.71
C ASN A 59 2.37 -12.49 -17.06
N GLN A 60 1.93 -12.41 -15.79
CA GLN A 60 1.11 -13.46 -15.20
C GLN A 60 -0.29 -13.51 -15.82
N ASP A 61 -0.72 -14.72 -16.17
CA ASP A 61 -2.07 -15.01 -16.66
C ASP A 61 -3.15 -14.56 -15.68
N ILE A 62 -4.27 -14.10 -16.24
CA ILE A 62 -5.44 -13.76 -15.46
C ILE A 62 -6.14 -15.05 -15.04
N PRO A 63 -6.33 -15.31 -13.73
CA PRO A 63 -7.01 -16.51 -13.26
C PRO A 63 -8.44 -16.58 -13.81
N LYS A 64 -8.87 -17.79 -14.16
CA LYS A 64 -10.19 -18.03 -14.74
C LYS A 64 -11.28 -18.04 -13.67
N PHE A 65 -12.36 -17.32 -13.94
CA PHE A 65 -13.61 -17.33 -13.17
C PHE A 65 -14.76 -17.66 -14.12
N SER A 66 -15.72 -18.46 -13.64
CA SER A 66 -16.95 -18.76 -14.39
C SER A 66 -17.87 -17.53 -14.50
N ASP A 67 -17.76 -16.61 -13.53
CA ASP A 67 -18.46 -15.34 -13.55
C ASP A 67 -17.80 -14.34 -14.50
N VAL A 68 -18.58 -13.84 -15.45
CA VAL A 68 -18.13 -12.94 -16.53
C VAL A 68 -17.82 -11.54 -15.99
N ILE A 69 -18.51 -11.08 -14.93
CA ILE A 69 -18.27 -9.78 -14.30
C ILE A 69 -16.92 -9.81 -13.57
N ILE A 70 -16.65 -10.86 -12.79
CA ILE A 70 -15.37 -11.06 -12.12
C ILE A 70 -14.24 -11.18 -13.15
N GLN A 71 -14.43 -12.00 -14.19
CA GLN A 71 -13.44 -12.18 -15.24
C GLN A 71 -13.11 -10.87 -15.97
N LYS A 72 -14.13 -10.06 -16.28
CA LYS A 72 -13.98 -8.74 -16.91
C LYS A 72 -13.30 -7.74 -15.98
N PHE A 73 -13.68 -7.70 -14.70
CA PHE A 73 -13.05 -6.84 -13.72
C PHE A 73 -11.54 -7.11 -13.61
N LEU A 74 -11.11 -8.38 -13.59
CA LEU A 74 -9.68 -8.70 -13.53
C LEU A 74 -8.90 -8.25 -14.78
N VAL A 75 -9.51 -8.32 -15.97
CA VAL A 75 -8.94 -7.76 -17.22
C VAL A 75 -8.82 -6.24 -17.11
N GLU A 76 -9.89 -5.54 -16.70
CA GLU A 76 -9.89 -4.08 -16.54
C GLU A 76 -8.91 -3.62 -15.45
N TYR A 77 -8.75 -4.39 -14.37
CA TYR A 77 -7.86 -4.09 -13.26
C TYR A 77 -6.38 -4.27 -13.64
N LYS A 78 -6.04 -5.38 -14.32
CA LYS A 78 -4.68 -5.58 -14.87
C LYS A 78 -4.29 -4.46 -15.83
N ALA A 79 -5.19 -4.08 -16.73
CA ALA A 79 -4.96 -2.97 -17.67
C ALA A 79 -4.89 -1.59 -16.97
N TYR A 80 -5.59 -1.39 -15.86
CA TYR A 80 -5.46 -0.20 -15.03
C TYR A 80 -4.07 -0.12 -14.37
N ILE A 81 -3.57 -1.23 -13.82
CA ILE A 81 -2.26 -1.31 -13.15
C ILE A 81 -1.12 -1.06 -14.13
N ASP A 82 -1.19 -1.64 -15.33
CA ASP A 82 -0.26 -1.35 -16.43
C ASP A 82 -0.24 0.15 -16.79
N GLN A 83 -1.42 0.75 -17.05
CA GLN A 83 -1.54 2.18 -17.33
C GLN A 83 -1.01 3.06 -16.19
N TYR A 84 -1.22 2.65 -14.93
CA TYR A 84 -0.71 3.35 -13.76
C TYR A 84 0.82 3.30 -13.68
N ILE A 85 1.41 2.12 -13.85
CA ILE A 85 2.86 1.92 -13.85
C ILE A 85 3.52 2.75 -14.96
N ASN A 86 2.97 2.71 -16.17
CA ASN A 86 3.51 3.47 -17.30
C ASN A 86 3.38 4.99 -17.09
N ALA A 87 2.24 5.47 -16.55
CA ALA A 87 2.06 6.88 -16.22
C ALA A 87 2.98 7.37 -15.08
N ALA A 88 3.20 6.54 -14.05
CA ALA A 88 4.10 6.84 -12.95
C ALA A 88 5.56 6.94 -13.44
N ASN A 89 6.04 5.94 -14.19
CA ASN A 89 7.38 5.93 -14.77
C ASN A 89 7.61 7.14 -15.72
N ALA A 90 6.60 7.50 -16.51
CA ALA A 90 6.65 8.67 -17.41
C ALA A 90 6.44 10.03 -16.70
N LYS A 91 6.11 10.02 -15.39
CA LYS A 91 5.71 11.19 -14.60
C LYS A 91 4.53 11.97 -15.20
N ASP A 92 3.62 11.28 -15.91
CA ASP A 92 2.44 11.85 -16.55
C ASP A 92 1.33 12.14 -15.52
N THR A 93 1.39 13.34 -14.94
CA THR A 93 0.42 13.82 -13.94
C THR A 93 -1.01 13.92 -14.47
N ASN A 94 -1.19 14.17 -15.77
CA ASN A 94 -2.51 14.20 -16.40
C ASN A 94 -3.11 12.79 -16.44
N LYS A 95 -2.32 11.80 -16.87
CA LYS A 95 -2.78 10.40 -16.93
C LYS A 95 -2.99 9.81 -15.54
N LEU A 96 -2.14 10.12 -14.56
CA LEU A 96 -2.36 9.75 -13.15
C LEU A 96 -3.66 10.35 -12.59
N THR A 97 -4.00 11.58 -12.97
CA THR A 97 -5.27 12.24 -12.59
C THR A 97 -6.49 11.57 -13.24
N GLU A 98 -6.40 11.18 -14.51
CA GLU A 98 -7.44 10.39 -15.19
C GLU A 98 -7.65 9.02 -14.51
N LEU A 99 -6.55 8.31 -14.27
CA LEU A 99 -6.54 6.99 -13.63
C LEU A 99 -7.10 7.02 -12.20
N THR A 100 -6.90 8.12 -11.47
CA THR A 100 -7.50 8.31 -10.13
C THR A 100 -9.04 8.20 -10.17
N LYS A 101 -9.70 8.74 -11.21
CA LYS A 101 -11.15 8.61 -11.40
C LYS A 101 -11.55 7.17 -11.76
N LYS A 102 -10.77 6.50 -12.61
CA LYS A 102 -10.97 5.09 -12.96
C LYS A 102 -10.85 4.16 -11.74
N ASN A 103 -9.90 4.45 -10.84
CA ASN A 103 -9.68 3.70 -9.61
C ASN A 103 -10.91 3.69 -8.68
N GLN A 104 -11.61 4.83 -8.55
CA GLN A 104 -12.82 4.92 -7.71
C GLN A 104 -13.89 3.90 -8.13
N LYS A 105 -14.12 3.73 -9.44
CA LYS A 105 -15.04 2.70 -9.96
C LYS A 105 -14.52 1.28 -9.66
N LEU A 106 -13.23 1.04 -9.86
CA LEU A 106 -12.61 -0.28 -9.63
C LEU A 106 -12.65 -0.68 -8.15
N ILE A 107 -12.49 0.26 -7.21
CA ILE A 107 -12.63 0.00 -5.76
C ILE A 107 -14.06 -0.45 -5.42
N ILE A 108 -15.08 0.22 -5.98
CA ILE A 108 -16.49 -0.14 -5.77
C ILE A 108 -16.78 -1.53 -6.34
N THR A 109 -16.35 -1.83 -7.57
CA THR A 109 -16.54 -3.15 -8.18
C THR A 109 -15.76 -4.24 -7.43
N ARG A 110 -14.52 -3.97 -6.98
CA ARG A 110 -13.76 -4.91 -6.14
C ARG A 110 -14.53 -5.27 -4.87
N LYS A 111 -15.09 -4.27 -4.18
CA LYS A 111 -15.87 -4.49 -2.95
C LYS A 111 -17.08 -5.40 -3.22
N ILE A 112 -17.85 -5.13 -4.28
CA ILE A 112 -19.02 -5.94 -4.65
C ILE A 112 -18.60 -7.40 -4.90
N ILE A 113 -17.55 -7.63 -5.69
CA ILE A 113 -17.04 -8.98 -5.97
C ILE A 113 -16.55 -9.67 -4.68
N THR A 114 -15.89 -8.96 -3.78
CA THR A 114 -15.47 -9.51 -2.48
C THR A 114 -16.67 -9.91 -1.61
N GLU A 115 -17.76 -9.14 -1.63
CA GLU A 115 -19.02 -9.45 -0.94
C GLU A 115 -19.74 -10.65 -1.58
N GLU A 116 -19.84 -10.73 -2.91
CA GLU A 116 -20.41 -11.85 -3.65
C GLU A 116 -19.64 -13.17 -3.41
N LEU A 117 -18.30 -13.11 -3.45
CA LEU A 117 -17.43 -14.26 -3.21
C LEU A 117 -17.30 -14.65 -1.73
N SER A 118 -17.87 -13.89 -0.79
CA SER A 118 -17.74 -14.17 0.67
C SER A 118 -18.23 -15.56 1.08
N SER A 119 -19.21 -16.11 0.36
CA SER A 119 -19.74 -17.46 0.55
C SER A 119 -18.86 -18.58 -0.05
N ASN A 120 -17.85 -18.23 -0.85
CA ASN A 120 -16.94 -19.16 -1.52
C ASN A 120 -15.47 -18.79 -1.24
N PRO A 121 -14.90 -19.23 -0.09
CA PRO A 121 -13.55 -18.87 0.32
C PRO A 121 -12.45 -19.24 -0.69
N LYS A 122 -12.65 -20.30 -1.49
CA LYS A 122 -11.67 -20.72 -2.50
C LYS A 122 -11.58 -19.72 -3.65
N GLU A 123 -12.72 -19.31 -4.19
CA GLU A 123 -12.78 -18.30 -5.26
C GLU A 123 -12.37 -16.91 -4.73
N LEU A 124 -12.77 -16.57 -3.50
CA LEU A 124 -12.36 -15.32 -2.83
C LEU A 124 -10.85 -15.23 -2.63
N ASN A 125 -10.18 -16.28 -2.15
CA ASN A 125 -8.73 -16.29 -2.00
C ASN A 125 -8.03 -16.19 -3.36
N LYS A 126 -8.47 -16.97 -4.36
CA LYS A 126 -7.96 -16.88 -5.74
C LYS A 126 -8.06 -15.47 -6.33
N PHE A 127 -9.16 -14.76 -6.04
CA PHE A 127 -9.38 -13.36 -6.43
C PHE A 127 -8.43 -12.42 -5.70
N ASN A 128 -8.41 -12.49 -4.36
CA ASN A 128 -7.61 -11.62 -3.49
C ASN A 128 -6.11 -11.78 -3.73
N ASP A 129 -5.61 -13.01 -3.94
CA ASP A 129 -4.19 -13.27 -4.19
C ASP A 129 -3.71 -12.64 -5.50
N TYR A 130 -4.52 -12.76 -6.58
CA TYR A 130 -4.19 -12.16 -7.87
C TYR A 130 -4.25 -10.63 -7.80
N ILE A 131 -5.25 -10.09 -7.11
CA ILE A 131 -5.38 -8.66 -6.84
C ILE A 131 -4.20 -8.12 -6.03
N LYS A 132 -3.80 -8.81 -4.95
CA LYS A 132 -2.66 -8.41 -4.11
C LYS A 132 -1.34 -8.39 -4.89
N LYS A 133 -1.13 -9.34 -5.80
CA LYS A 133 0.04 -9.32 -6.71
C LYS A 133 0.07 -8.05 -7.56
N LEU A 134 -1.06 -7.69 -8.17
CA LEU A 134 -1.18 -6.48 -8.99
C LEU A 134 -1.01 -5.19 -8.17
N ASP A 135 -1.62 -5.12 -6.98
CA ASP A 135 -1.49 -3.99 -6.06
C ASP A 135 -0.01 -3.77 -5.65
N ASN A 136 0.71 -4.85 -5.33
CA ASN A 136 2.14 -4.81 -4.99
C ASN A 136 3.02 -4.25 -6.14
N MET A 137 2.65 -4.50 -7.41
CA MET A 137 3.41 -4.00 -8.56
C MET A 137 3.23 -2.49 -8.74
N ALA A 138 2.02 -1.97 -8.52
CA ALA A 138 1.77 -0.53 -8.54
C ALA A 138 2.43 0.17 -7.33
N ALA A 139 2.47 -0.46 -6.16
CA ALA A 139 3.20 0.06 -5.01
C ALA A 139 4.72 0.17 -5.28
N ALA A 140 5.32 -0.82 -5.97
CA ALA A 140 6.74 -0.86 -6.27
C ALA A 140 7.26 0.26 -7.20
N VAL A 141 6.37 1.02 -7.86
CA VAL A 141 6.73 2.22 -8.64
C VAL A 141 6.43 3.54 -7.93
N MET A 142 5.71 3.52 -6.79
CA MET A 142 5.49 4.72 -5.96
C MET A 142 6.66 5.03 -5.01
N ILE A 143 7.56 4.07 -4.80
CA ILE A 143 8.69 4.13 -3.85
C ILE A 143 9.99 4.59 -4.56
N LYS A 144 9.94 4.81 -5.88
CA LYS A 144 11.04 5.24 -6.75
C LYS A 144 10.93 6.73 -7.11
#